data_AF-X1NJZ1-F1
#
_entry.id   AF-X1NJZ1-F1
#
_cell.length_a   1.000
_cell.length_b   1.000
_cell.length_c   1.000
_cell.angle_alpha   90.00
_cell.angle_beta   90.00
_cell.angle_gamma   90.00
#
_symmetry.space_group_name_H-M   'P 1'
#
loop_
_entity.id
_entity.type
_entity.pdbx_description
1 polymer ?
#
loop_
_entity_poly.entity_id
_entity_poly.type
_entity_poly.pdbx_seq_one_letter_code
_entity_poly.pdbx_strand_id
1 'polypeptide(L)'
;MQMKGLGYYVFTIPSELRHNYRKRVCVRNKDGSARWVHPLAGLGRDIQKLLKARGYSRGLRRWHFFGDKSSKYNPHLNVLVDGGRISKRQLRVIKRDYAALLGVPMAVVHYQYRQTPGETVHSLKYVLRSTFRDWRWDAELANELHGFRNQLWWGSGRWDDEPVWSMGDIEGADAQDLDTVAVESLESGLCPQCGQPVSWSRALPVAVLESMERRSLGAGYYELESIDALAARAPPGLSLEVIARLEWVRLRRLQELALARENYLV
;
A
#
# COMPACT_ATOMS: atom_id res chain seq x y z
N MET A 1 3.13 13.41 7.57
CA MET A 1 2.29 13.39 6.35
C MET A 1 2.14 14.81 5.79
N GLN A 2 2.08 15.00 4.47
CA GLN A 2 2.08 16.33 3.81
C GLN A 2 0.69 16.86 3.40
N MET A 3 -0.34 16.03 3.49
CA MET A 3 -1.69 16.39 3.06
C MET A 3 -2.46 16.96 4.26
N LYS A 4 -2.85 18.24 4.17
CA LYS A 4 -3.67 18.92 5.19
C LYS A 4 -5.08 18.35 5.30
N GLY A 5 -5.55 17.72 4.23
CA GLY A 5 -6.84 17.07 4.17
C GLY A 5 -6.88 16.04 3.05
N LEU A 6 -7.58 14.94 3.28
CA LEU A 6 -7.64 13.84 2.33
C LEU A 6 -9.01 13.81 1.65
N GLY A 7 -9.03 14.03 0.35
CA GLY A 7 -10.17 13.69 -0.48
C GLY A 7 -10.10 12.22 -0.88
N TYR A 8 -11.12 11.44 -0.51
CA TYR A 8 -11.22 10.02 -0.83
C TYR A 8 -12.39 9.77 -1.78
N TYR A 9 -12.08 9.37 -3.01
CA TYR A 9 -13.05 8.94 -4.01
C TYR A 9 -13.09 7.43 -4.17
N VAL A 10 -14.28 6.90 -4.43
CA VAL A 10 -14.51 5.52 -4.89
C VAL A 10 -15.30 5.58 -6.20
N PHE A 11 -14.67 5.19 -7.30
CA PHE A 11 -15.30 5.09 -8.61
C PHE A 11 -15.67 3.63 -8.89
N THR A 12 -16.97 3.34 -8.92
CA THR A 12 -17.47 1.97 -9.08
C THR A 12 -17.96 1.75 -10.50
N ILE A 13 -17.43 0.72 -11.17
CA ILE A 13 -17.90 0.32 -12.49
C ILE A 13 -19.29 -0.33 -12.33
N PRO A 14 -20.32 0.11 -13.08
CA PRO A 14 -21.65 -0.52 -13.08
C PRO A 14 -21.56 -2.01 -13.37
N SER A 15 -22.36 -2.82 -12.67
CA SER A 15 -22.32 -4.28 -12.70
C SER A 15 -22.33 -4.86 -14.12
N GLU A 16 -23.19 -4.30 -14.95
CA GLU A 16 -23.43 -4.65 -16.34
C GLU A 16 -22.20 -4.43 -17.23
N LEU A 17 -21.27 -3.54 -16.86
CA LEU A 17 -20.07 -3.25 -17.65
C LEU A 17 -18.83 -4.02 -17.20
N ARG A 18 -18.84 -4.64 -16.01
CA ARG A 18 -17.60 -5.18 -15.39
C ARG A 18 -16.95 -6.28 -16.21
N HIS A 19 -17.74 -7.06 -16.95
CA HIS A 19 -17.22 -8.11 -17.82
C HIS A 19 -16.26 -7.55 -18.88
N ASN A 20 -16.50 -6.32 -19.38
CA ASN A 20 -15.62 -5.62 -20.33
C ASN A 20 -14.25 -5.28 -19.75
N TYR A 21 -14.10 -5.33 -18.42
CA TYR A 21 -12.88 -4.99 -17.72
C TYR A 21 -12.13 -6.20 -17.18
N ARG A 22 -12.50 -7.43 -17.57
CA ARG A 22 -11.86 -8.65 -17.07
C ARG A 22 -10.68 -9.13 -17.90
N LYS A 23 -10.66 -8.80 -19.20
CA LYS A 23 -9.68 -9.31 -20.16
C LYS A 23 -8.81 -8.20 -20.70
N ARG A 24 -7.53 -8.48 -20.92
CA ARG A 24 -6.67 -7.61 -21.72
C ARG A 24 -7.21 -7.51 -23.14
N VAL A 25 -7.07 -6.34 -23.69
CA VAL A 25 -7.43 -6.03 -25.08
C VAL A 25 -6.17 -5.71 -25.85
N CYS A 26 -6.13 -6.15 -27.11
CA CYS A 26 -5.06 -5.81 -28.02
C CYS A 26 -5.28 -4.39 -28.54
N VAL A 27 -4.31 -3.51 -28.35
CA VAL A 27 -4.35 -2.13 -28.83
C VAL A 27 -3.16 -1.89 -29.74
N ARG A 28 -3.43 -1.26 -30.90
CA ARG A 28 -2.40 -0.82 -31.83
C ARG A 28 -1.80 0.52 -31.39
N ASN A 29 -0.48 0.58 -31.38
CA ASN A 29 0.30 1.80 -31.18
C ASN A 29 0.35 2.61 -32.49
N LYS A 30 0.77 3.88 -32.38
CA LYS A 30 0.89 4.79 -33.53
C LYS A 30 1.93 4.34 -34.55
N ASP A 31 2.93 3.59 -34.12
CA ASP A 31 3.98 3.00 -34.96
C ASP A 31 3.55 1.69 -35.65
N GLY A 32 2.28 1.28 -35.49
CA GLY A 32 1.74 0.05 -36.07
C GLY A 32 1.96 -1.21 -35.22
N SER A 33 2.80 -1.16 -34.18
CA SER A 33 2.98 -2.28 -33.25
C SER A 33 1.73 -2.53 -32.41
N ALA A 34 1.55 -3.74 -31.90
CA ALA A 34 0.41 -4.10 -31.08
C ALA A 34 0.86 -4.50 -29.67
N ARG A 35 0.06 -4.17 -28.66
CA ARG A 35 0.29 -4.63 -27.29
C ARG A 35 -1.01 -4.97 -26.58
N TRP A 36 -0.92 -5.95 -25.69
CA TRP A 36 -2.01 -6.29 -24.78
C TRP A 36 -2.00 -5.34 -23.59
N VAL A 37 -3.14 -4.69 -23.35
CA VAL A 37 -3.31 -3.78 -22.20
C VAL A 37 -4.59 -4.11 -21.47
N HIS A 38 -4.54 -4.01 -20.14
CA HIS A 38 -5.73 -4.17 -19.33
C HIS A 38 -6.59 -2.90 -19.44
N PRO A 39 -7.89 -2.99 -19.76
CA PRO A 39 -8.77 -1.82 -19.96
C PRO A 39 -8.88 -0.92 -18.72
N LEU A 40 -8.74 -1.49 -17.51
CA LEU A 40 -8.65 -0.71 -16.26
C LEU A 40 -7.49 0.31 -16.24
N ALA A 41 -6.41 0.06 -17.00
CA ALA A 41 -5.30 1.02 -17.11
C ALA A 41 -5.76 2.30 -17.81
N GLY A 42 -6.55 2.17 -18.88
CA GLY A 42 -7.14 3.27 -19.63
C GLY A 42 -8.14 4.05 -18.78
N LEU A 43 -9.14 3.36 -18.23
CA LEU A 43 -10.17 3.99 -17.39
C LEU A 43 -9.57 4.74 -16.21
N GLY A 44 -8.60 4.14 -15.51
CA GLY A 44 -7.94 4.81 -14.39
C GLY A 44 -7.11 6.03 -14.82
N ARG A 45 -6.56 6.04 -16.04
CA ARG A 45 -5.89 7.22 -16.62
C ARG A 45 -6.89 8.33 -16.92
N ASP A 46 -8.07 8.00 -17.44
CA ASP A 46 -9.06 9.01 -17.78
C ASP A 46 -9.75 9.59 -16.55
N ILE A 47 -10.00 8.78 -15.50
CA ILE A 47 -10.39 9.28 -14.17
C ILE A 47 -9.33 10.22 -13.60
N GLN A 48 -8.05 9.87 -13.72
CA GLN A 48 -6.96 10.74 -13.27
C GLN A 48 -6.94 12.08 -14.03
N LYS A 49 -7.14 12.08 -15.36
CA LYS A 49 -7.27 13.32 -16.15
C LYS A 49 -8.49 14.15 -15.70
N LEU A 50 -9.63 13.49 -15.46
CA LEU A 50 -10.86 14.11 -15.00
C LEU A 50 -10.62 14.86 -13.67
N LEU A 51 -9.91 14.25 -12.73
CA LEU A 51 -9.56 14.87 -11.44
C LEU A 51 -8.51 15.97 -11.60
N LYS A 52 -7.46 15.77 -12.43
CA LYS A 52 -6.48 16.82 -12.72
C LYS A 52 -7.11 18.08 -13.31
N ALA A 53 -8.07 17.92 -14.23
CA ALA A 53 -8.82 19.04 -14.82
C ALA A 53 -9.64 19.84 -13.79
N ARG A 54 -9.82 19.31 -12.58
CA ARG A 54 -10.53 19.94 -11.46
C ARG A 54 -9.59 20.49 -10.39
N GLY A 55 -8.29 20.55 -10.68
CA GLY A 55 -7.29 21.14 -9.79
C GLY A 55 -6.59 20.15 -8.86
N TYR A 56 -6.91 18.85 -8.91
CA TYR A 56 -6.18 17.84 -8.11
C TYR A 56 -4.79 17.57 -8.70
N SER A 57 -3.82 18.33 -8.20
CA SER A 57 -2.44 18.36 -8.68
C SER A 57 -1.65 17.08 -8.40
N ARG A 58 -1.94 16.42 -7.27
CA ARG A 58 -1.33 15.17 -6.81
C ARG A 58 -2.40 14.20 -6.30
N GLY A 59 -2.06 12.91 -6.32
CA GLY A 59 -2.91 11.89 -5.73
C GLY A 59 -2.43 10.47 -6.03
N LEU A 60 -3.11 9.51 -5.42
CA LEU A 60 -2.86 8.08 -5.48
C LEU A 60 -4.13 7.37 -5.95
N ARG A 61 -4.00 6.38 -6.83
CA ARG A 61 -5.11 5.53 -7.27
C ARG A 61 -4.75 4.06 -7.22
N ARG A 62 -5.69 3.23 -6.81
CA ARG A 62 -5.52 1.76 -6.69
C ARG A 62 -6.84 1.03 -6.93
N TRP A 63 -6.81 -0.01 -7.76
CA TRP A 63 -8.00 -0.84 -7.98
C TRP A 63 -8.15 -1.86 -6.85
N HIS A 64 -9.42 -2.05 -6.46
CA HIS A 64 -9.87 -3.09 -5.55
C HIS A 64 -10.73 -4.10 -6.32
N PHE A 65 -10.52 -5.39 -6.07
CA PHE A 65 -11.05 -6.50 -6.89
C PHE A 65 -11.92 -7.51 -6.14
N PHE A 66 -11.47 -8.00 -5.00
CA PHE A 66 -12.25 -8.92 -4.17
C PHE A 66 -12.17 -8.46 -2.72
N GLY A 67 -13.18 -8.77 -1.93
CA GLY A 67 -13.10 -8.56 -0.49
C GLY A 67 -13.55 -9.83 0.18
N ASP A 68 -13.11 -10.05 1.40
CA ASP A 68 -13.40 -11.25 2.18
C ASP A 68 -14.90 -11.53 2.39
N LYS A 69 -15.78 -10.56 2.07
CA LYS A 69 -17.22 -10.61 2.37
C LYS A 69 -18.15 -10.37 1.17
N SER A 70 -17.70 -9.86 0.02
CA SER A 70 -18.55 -9.67 -1.18
C SER A 70 -17.78 -9.19 -2.43
N SER A 71 -18.15 -9.69 -3.61
CA SER A 71 -17.71 -9.19 -4.92
C SER A 71 -18.64 -8.12 -5.54
N LYS A 72 -19.74 -7.77 -4.85
CA LYS A 72 -20.83 -6.95 -5.41
C LYS A 72 -20.42 -5.59 -5.97
N TYR A 73 -19.35 -4.98 -5.46
CA TYR A 73 -18.92 -3.63 -5.87
C TYR A 73 -17.56 -3.60 -6.57
N ASN A 74 -17.08 -4.75 -7.04
CA ASN A 74 -15.75 -4.84 -7.65
C ASN A 74 -15.81 -5.17 -9.15
N PRO A 75 -14.89 -4.65 -9.97
CA PRO A 75 -13.79 -3.76 -9.58
C PRO A 75 -14.24 -2.30 -9.34
N HIS A 76 -13.60 -1.63 -8.37
CA HIS A 76 -13.73 -0.19 -8.16
C HIS A 76 -12.35 0.46 -7.99
N LEU A 77 -12.23 1.73 -8.38
CA LEU A 77 -11.01 2.51 -8.25
C LEU A 77 -11.11 3.40 -7.02
N ASN A 78 -10.24 3.14 -6.05
CA ASN A 78 -10.03 4.05 -4.94
C ASN A 78 -9.03 5.12 -5.37
N VAL A 79 -9.35 6.38 -5.09
CA VAL A 79 -8.49 7.53 -5.39
C VAL A 79 -8.39 8.43 -4.17
N LEU A 80 -7.16 8.69 -3.77
CA LEU A 80 -6.81 9.65 -2.72
C LEU A 80 -6.22 10.89 -3.38
N VAL A 81 -6.72 12.06 -3.01
CA VAL A 81 -6.26 13.35 -3.51
C VAL A 81 -6.04 14.32 -2.36
N ASP A 82 -5.14 15.26 -2.58
CA ASP A 82 -5.00 16.40 -1.68
C ASP A 82 -6.20 17.32 -1.90
N GLY A 83 -7.17 17.26 -0.99
CA GLY A 83 -8.52 17.73 -1.27
C GLY A 83 -9.35 17.98 -0.03
N GLY A 84 -10.19 19.01 -0.10
CA GLY A 84 -11.09 19.45 0.97
C GLY A 84 -12.54 18.97 0.79
N ARG A 85 -13.46 19.49 1.59
CA ARG A 85 -14.91 19.30 1.34
C ARG A 85 -15.28 19.80 -0.05
N ILE A 86 -16.09 19.02 -0.77
CA ILE A 86 -16.65 19.44 -2.06
C ILE A 86 -18.17 19.59 -1.94
N SER A 87 -18.72 20.51 -2.73
CA SER A 87 -20.16 20.69 -2.82
C SER A 87 -20.84 19.51 -3.54
N LYS A 88 -22.13 19.29 -3.25
CA LYS A 88 -22.97 18.33 -3.99
C LYS A 88 -22.97 18.62 -5.50
N ARG A 89 -22.89 19.90 -5.89
CA ARG A 89 -22.80 20.31 -7.30
C ARG A 89 -21.52 19.81 -7.96
N GLN A 90 -20.36 20.03 -7.32
CA GLN A 90 -19.07 19.53 -7.84
C GLN A 90 -19.08 18.01 -7.97
N LEU A 91 -19.59 17.28 -6.96
CA LEU A 91 -19.69 15.82 -7.02
C LEU A 91 -20.62 15.34 -8.14
N ARG A 92 -21.77 16.01 -8.38
CA ARG A 92 -22.66 15.68 -9.50
C ARG A 92 -21.97 15.83 -10.85
N VAL A 93 -21.16 16.88 -11.04
CA VAL A 93 -20.39 17.08 -12.28
C VAL A 93 -19.35 15.97 -12.46
N ILE A 94 -18.67 15.54 -11.39
CA ILE A 94 -17.74 14.40 -11.44
C ILE A 94 -18.47 13.10 -11.82
N LYS A 95 -19.63 12.83 -11.20
CA LYS A 95 -20.46 11.66 -11.52
C LYS A 95 -20.90 11.62 -12.97
N ARG A 96 -21.36 12.76 -13.50
CA ARG A 96 -21.79 12.89 -14.90
C ARG A 96 -20.63 12.63 -15.86
N ASP A 97 -19.48 13.26 -15.62
CA ASP A 97 -18.34 13.09 -16.51
C ASP A 97 -17.76 11.67 -16.44
N TYR A 98 -17.80 11.03 -15.27
CA TYR A 98 -17.46 9.60 -15.15
C TYR A 98 -18.46 8.70 -15.88
N ALA A 99 -19.76 9.01 -15.80
CA ALA A 99 -20.80 8.29 -16.56
C ALA A 99 -20.58 8.42 -18.07
N ALA A 100 -20.19 9.61 -18.55
CA ALA A 100 -19.82 9.83 -19.95
C ALA A 100 -18.60 9.01 -20.38
N LEU A 101 -17.56 8.87 -19.52
CA LEU A 101 -16.41 8.01 -19.81
C LEU A 101 -16.79 6.53 -19.98
N LEU A 102 -17.83 6.09 -19.27
CA LEU A 102 -18.34 4.72 -19.31
C LEU A 102 -19.43 4.51 -20.38
N GLY A 103 -19.95 5.57 -21.00
CA GLY A 103 -21.07 5.49 -21.94
C GLY A 103 -22.40 5.11 -21.29
N VAL A 104 -22.60 5.45 -20.01
CA VAL A 104 -23.82 5.13 -19.25
C VAL A 104 -24.57 6.38 -18.79
N PRO A 105 -25.89 6.31 -18.54
CA PRO A 105 -26.65 7.46 -18.08
C PRO A 105 -26.29 7.89 -16.65
N MET A 106 -25.88 6.95 -15.80
CA MET A 106 -25.52 7.21 -14.41
C MET A 106 -24.37 6.30 -13.96
N ALA A 107 -23.41 6.87 -13.25
CA ALA A 107 -22.32 6.12 -12.63
C ALA A 107 -22.18 6.44 -11.14
N VAL A 108 -21.70 5.46 -10.38
CA VAL A 108 -21.55 5.55 -8.94
C VAL A 108 -20.16 6.08 -8.60
N VAL A 109 -20.13 7.27 -7.99
CA VAL A 109 -18.93 7.86 -7.40
C VAL A 109 -19.24 8.24 -5.95
N HIS A 110 -18.50 7.69 -5.01
CA HIS A 110 -18.54 8.13 -3.61
C HIS A 110 -17.39 9.09 -3.35
N TYR A 111 -17.63 10.07 -2.49
CA TYR A 111 -16.61 10.98 -1.99
C TYR A 111 -16.74 11.14 -0.48
N GLN A 112 -15.61 11.09 0.20
CA GLN A 112 -15.49 11.40 1.62
C GLN A 112 -14.30 12.33 1.80
N TYR A 113 -14.47 13.35 2.65
CA TYR A 113 -13.38 14.21 3.07
C TYR A 113 -12.95 13.80 4.47
N ARG A 114 -11.66 13.55 4.66
CA ARG A 114 -11.07 13.24 5.97
C ARG A 114 -10.29 14.44 6.48
N GLN A 115 -10.63 14.84 7.71
CA GLN A 115 -10.06 16.02 8.35
C GLN A 115 -8.94 15.64 9.31
N THR A 116 -9.06 14.50 9.99
CA THR A 116 -8.12 14.14 11.05
C THR A 116 -7.00 13.24 10.53
N PRO A 117 -5.83 13.25 11.19
CA PRO A 117 -4.76 12.29 10.95
C PRO A 117 -5.24 10.83 11.00
N GLY A 118 -5.98 10.46 12.05
CA GLY A 118 -6.52 9.10 12.21
C GLY A 118 -7.44 8.66 11.07
N GLU A 119 -8.39 9.51 10.64
CA GLU A 119 -9.24 9.20 9.48
C GLU A 119 -8.45 9.06 8.17
N THR A 120 -7.39 9.87 8.02
CA THR A 120 -6.50 9.84 6.86
C THR A 120 -5.72 8.53 6.82
N VAL A 121 -5.14 8.13 7.95
CA VAL A 121 -4.43 6.85 8.11
C VAL A 121 -5.37 5.68 7.88
N HIS A 122 -6.58 5.71 8.45
CA HIS A 122 -7.59 4.67 8.24
C HIS A 122 -7.92 4.51 6.75
N SER A 123 -8.13 5.63 6.04
CA SER A 123 -8.40 5.61 4.60
C SER A 123 -7.21 5.10 3.80
N LEU A 124 -5.98 5.48 4.15
CA LEU A 124 -4.75 4.96 3.55
C LEU A 124 -4.62 3.45 3.76
N LYS A 125 -4.75 2.96 5.01
CA LYS A 125 -4.74 1.53 5.35
C LYS A 125 -5.79 0.78 4.53
N TYR A 126 -7.00 1.30 4.46
CA TYR A 126 -8.08 0.71 3.67
C TYR A 126 -7.73 0.64 2.17
N VAL A 127 -7.29 1.75 1.56
CA VAL A 127 -7.00 1.81 0.12
C VAL A 127 -5.78 0.97 -0.25
N LEU A 128 -4.74 0.96 0.58
CA LEU A 128 -3.47 0.25 0.34
C LEU A 128 -3.54 -1.24 0.65
N ARG A 129 -4.61 -1.73 1.29
CA ARG A 129 -4.76 -3.17 1.56
C ARG A 129 -4.82 -3.99 0.27
N SER A 130 -4.31 -5.20 0.32
CA SER A 130 -4.45 -6.18 -0.76
C SER A 130 -5.85 -6.76 -0.76
N THR A 131 -6.57 -6.60 -1.87
CA THR A 131 -7.95 -7.07 -2.05
C THR A 131 -8.05 -8.38 -2.84
N PHE A 132 -7.06 -8.70 -3.66
CA PHE A 132 -6.99 -9.97 -4.35
C PHE A 132 -5.82 -10.76 -3.76
N ARG A 133 -6.12 -11.67 -2.83
CA ARG A 133 -5.11 -12.34 -1.99
C ARG A 133 -4.86 -13.80 -2.36
N ASP A 134 -5.85 -14.46 -2.95
CA ASP A 134 -5.71 -15.83 -3.44
C ASP A 134 -6.15 -15.89 -4.90
N TRP A 135 -5.24 -16.32 -5.77
CA TRP A 135 -5.50 -16.45 -7.20
C TRP A 135 -6.63 -17.45 -7.49
N ARG A 136 -6.88 -18.42 -6.60
CA ARG A 136 -7.94 -19.43 -6.74
C ARG A 136 -9.34 -18.83 -6.71
N TRP A 137 -9.49 -17.61 -6.18
CA TRP A 137 -10.78 -16.91 -6.21
C TRP A 137 -11.23 -16.59 -7.63
N ASP A 138 -10.30 -16.37 -8.56
CA ASP A 138 -10.58 -16.06 -9.95
C ASP A 138 -9.30 -16.23 -10.81
N ALA A 139 -8.98 -17.48 -11.17
CA ALA A 139 -7.73 -17.80 -11.85
C ALA A 139 -7.58 -17.10 -13.22
N GLU A 140 -8.70 -16.94 -13.94
CA GLU A 140 -8.71 -16.23 -15.23
C GLU A 140 -8.35 -14.75 -15.03
N LEU A 141 -9.00 -14.07 -14.09
CA LEU A 141 -8.69 -12.68 -13.80
C LEU A 141 -7.28 -12.50 -13.23
N ALA A 142 -6.79 -13.44 -12.40
CA ALA A 142 -5.42 -13.42 -11.90
C ALA A 142 -4.39 -13.40 -13.03
N ASN A 143 -4.60 -14.24 -14.05
CA ASN A 143 -3.73 -14.28 -15.22
C ASN A 143 -3.81 -12.99 -16.06
N GLU A 144 -5.00 -12.41 -16.20
CA GLU A 144 -5.20 -11.14 -16.92
C GLU A 144 -4.60 -9.93 -16.19
N LEU A 145 -4.56 -9.99 -14.86
CA LEU A 145 -3.92 -8.97 -14.01
C LEU A 145 -2.42 -9.20 -13.81
N HIS A 146 -1.84 -10.30 -14.31
CA HIS A 146 -0.41 -10.52 -14.22
C HIS A 146 0.37 -9.40 -14.95
N GLY A 147 1.27 -8.72 -14.22
CA GLY A 147 2.00 -7.55 -14.71
C GLY A 147 1.18 -6.24 -14.75
N PHE A 148 -0.10 -6.25 -14.35
CA PHE A 148 -0.91 -5.05 -14.27
C PHE A 148 -0.44 -4.15 -13.13
N ARG A 149 -0.09 -2.90 -13.45
CA ARG A 149 0.27 -1.90 -12.45
C ARG A 149 -0.98 -1.40 -11.71
N ASN A 150 -1.33 -2.10 -10.64
CA ASN A 150 -2.55 -1.85 -9.87
C ASN A 150 -2.57 -0.48 -9.17
N GLN A 151 -1.42 -0.07 -8.62
CA GLN A 151 -1.27 1.19 -7.91
C GLN A 151 -0.46 2.19 -8.75
N LEU A 152 -0.99 3.41 -8.87
CA LEU A 152 -0.34 4.52 -9.55
C LEU A 152 -0.56 5.80 -8.76
N TRP A 153 0.40 6.71 -8.84
CA TRP A 153 0.32 8.05 -8.26
C TRP A 153 0.63 9.10 -9.32
N TRP A 154 0.30 10.35 -9.04
CA TRP A 154 0.64 11.50 -9.88
C TRP A 154 1.00 12.73 -9.05
N GLY A 155 1.57 13.73 -9.73
CA GLY A 155 2.09 14.93 -9.07
C GLY A 155 3.57 14.77 -8.70
N SER A 156 4.40 14.26 -9.62
CA SER A 156 5.86 14.22 -9.43
C SER A 156 6.40 15.59 -9.02
N GLY A 157 7.31 15.61 -8.03
CA GLY A 157 7.84 16.85 -7.43
C GLY A 157 6.82 17.65 -6.62
N ARG A 158 5.69 17.04 -6.26
CA ARG A 158 4.67 17.61 -5.36
C ARG A 158 4.43 16.68 -4.17
N TRP A 159 5.36 15.80 -3.83
CA TRP A 159 5.27 14.90 -2.67
C TRP A 159 6.44 15.12 -1.71
N ASP A 160 7.06 16.30 -1.81
CA ASP A 160 8.27 16.67 -1.07
C ASP A 160 8.03 17.95 -0.25
N ASP A 161 6.76 18.22 0.10
CA ASP A 161 6.41 19.34 0.98
C ASP A 161 6.78 19.02 2.45
N GLU A 162 6.82 20.03 3.30
CA GLU A 162 6.97 19.83 4.74
C GLU A 162 5.76 19.06 5.32
N PRO A 163 5.98 18.10 6.25
CA PRO A 163 4.91 17.44 6.96
C PRO A 163 4.02 18.46 7.71
N VAL A 164 2.71 18.26 7.62
CA VAL A 164 1.70 19.10 8.30
C VAL A 164 1.16 18.46 9.58
N TRP A 165 1.40 17.17 9.76
CA TRP A 165 1.12 16.40 10.97
C TRP A 165 2.00 15.15 11.01
N SER A 166 2.19 14.59 12.20
CA SER A 166 3.07 13.46 12.53
C SER A 166 2.27 12.26 13.08
N MET A 167 2.91 11.10 13.22
CA MET A 167 2.29 9.90 13.79
C MET A 167 1.86 10.12 15.25
N GLY A 168 2.52 11.02 15.99
CA GLY A 168 2.12 11.43 17.34
C GLY A 168 0.75 12.13 17.42
N ASP A 169 0.28 12.69 16.30
CA ASP A 169 -1.04 13.34 16.21
C ASP A 169 -2.19 12.34 15.97
N ILE A 170 -1.89 11.03 15.88
CA ILE A 170 -2.89 9.98 15.67
C ILE A 170 -3.46 9.54 17.01
N GLU A 171 -4.76 9.76 17.19
CA GLU A 171 -5.51 9.27 18.36
C GLU A 171 -6.35 8.02 18.03
N GLY A 172 -6.62 7.18 19.04
CA GLY A 172 -7.56 6.04 18.96
C GLY A 172 -6.92 4.68 18.67
N ALA A 173 -7.75 3.71 18.28
CA ALA A 173 -7.33 2.30 18.07
C ALA A 173 -6.22 2.14 17.03
N ASP A 174 -6.10 3.08 16.09
CA ASP A 174 -5.04 3.09 15.09
C ASP A 174 -3.65 3.46 15.65
N ALA A 175 -3.57 3.93 16.90
CA ALA A 175 -2.33 4.28 17.62
C ALA A 175 -1.95 3.31 18.76
N GLN A 176 -2.86 2.46 19.22
CA GLN A 176 -2.68 1.67 20.45
C GLN A 176 -1.54 0.63 20.40
N ASP A 177 -1.12 0.21 19.21
CA ASP A 177 -0.05 -0.79 18.99
C ASP A 177 1.16 -0.24 18.21
N LEU A 178 1.27 1.09 18.08
CA LEU A 178 2.33 1.75 17.31
C LEU A 178 3.22 2.56 18.24
N ASP A 179 4.49 2.17 18.31
CA ASP A 179 5.54 3.02 18.87
C ASP A 179 5.85 4.10 17.82
N THR A 180 5.05 5.16 17.83
CA THR A 180 5.07 6.21 16.80
C THR A 180 6.42 6.88 16.68
N VAL A 181 7.10 7.12 17.82
CA VAL A 181 8.45 7.69 17.87
C VAL A 181 9.46 6.74 17.24
N ALA A 182 9.37 5.44 17.56
CA ALA A 182 10.30 4.48 16.99
C ALA A 182 10.13 4.33 15.48
N VAL A 183 8.88 4.26 15.01
CA VAL A 183 8.57 4.17 13.57
C VAL A 183 9.02 5.42 12.83
N GLU A 184 8.77 6.63 13.35
CA GLU A 184 9.21 7.87 12.72
C GLU A 184 10.74 7.97 12.62
N SER A 185 11.45 7.53 13.67
CA SER A 185 12.91 7.46 13.66
C SER A 185 13.40 6.52 12.56
N LEU A 186 12.84 5.32 12.47
CA LEU A 186 13.23 4.31 11.48
C LEU A 186 12.94 4.74 10.04
N GLU A 187 11.77 5.35 9.78
CA GLU A 187 11.42 5.91 8.46
C GLU A 187 12.34 7.07 8.07
N SER A 188 12.89 7.78 9.05
CA SER A 188 13.90 8.83 8.85
C SER A 188 15.33 8.30 8.74
N GLY A 189 15.52 6.97 8.80
CA GLY A 189 16.83 6.33 8.74
C GLY A 189 17.65 6.47 10.04
N LEU A 190 16.99 6.71 11.17
CA LEU A 190 17.62 6.90 12.48
C LEU A 190 17.24 5.78 13.45
N CYS A 191 18.15 5.49 14.38
CA CYS A 191 17.94 4.49 15.42
C CYS A 191 16.98 5.08 16.46
N PRO A 192 15.89 4.39 16.81
CA PRO A 192 14.90 4.89 17.76
C PRO A 192 15.44 5.00 19.20
N GLN A 193 16.56 4.34 19.52
CA GLN A 193 17.18 4.39 20.85
C GLN A 193 18.26 5.47 20.97
N CYS A 194 19.12 5.63 19.95
CA CYS A 194 20.31 6.49 20.04
C CYS A 194 20.37 7.62 19.02
N GLY A 195 19.41 7.70 18.09
CA GLY A 195 19.35 8.73 17.04
C GLY A 195 20.44 8.66 15.98
N GLN A 196 21.33 7.66 16.02
CA GLN A 196 22.36 7.45 15.00
C GLN A 196 21.76 6.84 13.73
N PRO A 197 22.36 7.06 12.54
CA PRO A 197 21.88 6.44 11.31
C PRO A 197 21.82 4.91 11.40
N VAL A 198 20.70 4.31 11.01
CA VAL A 198 20.57 2.84 10.94
C VAL A 198 21.16 2.30 9.65
N SER A 199 21.79 1.13 9.73
CA SER A 199 22.16 0.34 8.56
C SER A 199 21.35 -0.95 8.53
N TRP A 200 20.80 -1.27 7.37
CA TRP A 200 20.02 -2.49 7.16
C TRP A 200 20.92 -3.59 6.61
N SER A 201 20.86 -4.76 7.23
CA SER A 201 21.51 -5.96 6.71
C SER A 201 20.76 -6.50 5.48
N ARG A 202 21.26 -7.62 4.93
CA ARG A 202 20.55 -8.36 3.89
C ARG A 202 19.16 -8.81 4.39
N ALA A 203 18.15 -8.71 3.54
CA ALA A 203 16.81 -9.19 3.83
C ALA A 203 16.79 -10.71 4.06
N LEU A 204 16.08 -11.13 5.11
CA LEU A 204 15.85 -12.54 5.46
C LEU A 204 14.37 -12.90 5.23
N PRO A 205 14.03 -14.19 5.00
CA PRO A 205 12.63 -14.62 4.91
C PRO A 205 11.85 -14.33 6.18
N VAL A 206 10.58 -13.94 6.05
CA VAL A 206 9.72 -13.59 7.20
C VAL A 206 9.54 -14.76 8.17
N ALA A 207 9.59 -16.00 7.70
CA ALA A 207 9.54 -17.19 8.55
C ALA A 207 10.70 -17.26 9.56
N VAL A 208 11.86 -16.66 9.26
CA VAL A 208 12.97 -16.55 10.21
C VAL A 208 12.58 -15.63 11.36
N LEU A 209 11.93 -14.50 11.05
CA LEU A 209 11.47 -13.55 12.05
C LEU A 209 10.45 -14.18 13.03
N GLU A 210 9.64 -15.13 12.59
CA GLU A 210 8.69 -15.85 13.46
C GLU A 210 9.38 -16.75 14.49
N SER A 211 10.62 -17.17 14.22
CA SER A 211 11.42 -17.99 15.14
C SER A 211 12.25 -17.18 16.14
N MET A 212 12.18 -15.86 16.08
CA MET A 212 12.96 -14.94 16.91
C MET A 212 12.11 -14.31 18.01
N GLU A 213 12.73 -14.07 19.16
CA GLU A 213 12.17 -13.16 20.15
C GLU A 213 12.16 -11.74 19.55
N ARG A 214 10.97 -11.14 19.52
CA ARG A 214 10.73 -9.85 18.85
C ARG A 214 9.69 -9.05 19.60
N ARG A 215 9.92 -7.74 19.67
CA ARG A 215 8.94 -6.75 20.12
C ARG A 215 8.41 -5.99 18.91
N SER A 216 7.10 -5.98 18.72
CA SER A 216 6.49 -5.16 17.65
C SER A 216 6.66 -3.68 17.98
N LEU A 217 7.22 -2.92 17.05
CA LEU A 217 7.24 -1.45 17.10
C LEU A 217 6.06 -0.85 16.30
N GLY A 218 5.37 -1.68 15.51
CA GLY A 218 4.31 -1.26 14.60
C GLY A 218 4.82 -1.02 13.18
N ALA A 219 3.90 -0.80 12.23
CA ALA A 219 4.19 -0.60 10.80
C ALA A 219 5.05 -1.70 10.11
N GLY A 220 5.10 -2.91 10.70
CA GLY A 220 5.94 -4.02 10.21
C GLY A 220 7.37 -4.00 10.74
N TYR A 221 7.73 -3.02 11.57
CA TYR A 221 8.98 -3.00 12.29
C TYR A 221 8.91 -3.84 13.55
N TYR A 222 9.97 -4.59 13.78
CA TYR A 222 10.18 -5.40 14.97
C TYR A 222 11.56 -5.09 15.53
N GLU A 223 11.60 -4.82 16.81
CA GLU A 223 12.84 -4.78 17.57
C GLU A 223 13.22 -6.22 17.94
N LEU A 224 14.44 -6.58 17.60
CA LEU A 224 15.05 -7.84 18.01
C LEU A 224 15.89 -7.58 19.26
N GLU A 225 16.20 -8.65 19.96
CA GLU A 225 17.05 -8.58 21.13
C GLU A 225 18.42 -7.95 20.81
N SER A 226 18.89 -7.06 21.70
CA SER A 226 20.16 -6.36 21.50
C SER A 226 21.35 -7.30 21.62
N ILE A 227 22.46 -6.95 20.97
CA ILE A 227 23.72 -7.69 21.09
C ILE A 227 24.19 -7.72 22.55
N ASP A 228 23.94 -6.67 23.34
CA ASP A 228 24.29 -6.63 24.76
C ASP A 228 23.48 -7.64 25.59
N ALA A 229 22.18 -7.78 25.29
CA ALA A 229 21.33 -8.78 25.94
C ALA A 229 21.73 -10.22 25.53
N LEU A 230 22.08 -10.43 24.26
CA LEU A 230 22.67 -11.69 23.79
C LEU A 230 24.00 -11.98 24.52
N ALA A 231 24.83 -10.97 24.71
CA ALA A 231 26.12 -11.09 25.38
C ALA A 231 25.99 -11.41 26.87
N ALA A 232 24.97 -10.90 27.55
CA ALA A 232 24.70 -11.22 28.94
C ALA A 232 24.41 -12.70 29.20
N ARG A 233 23.96 -13.45 28.17
CA ARG A 233 23.70 -14.90 28.23
C ARG A 233 24.78 -15.74 27.54
N ALA A 234 25.72 -15.10 26.86
CA ALA A 234 26.81 -15.78 26.20
C ALA A 234 27.86 -16.26 27.22
N PRO A 235 28.62 -17.32 26.90
CA PRO A 235 29.75 -17.73 27.72
C PRO A 235 30.72 -16.55 27.99
N PRO A 236 31.22 -16.41 29.23
CA PRO A 236 32.14 -15.33 29.56
C PRO A 236 33.43 -15.43 28.73
N GLY A 237 33.94 -14.27 28.31
CA GLY A 237 35.18 -14.16 27.51
C GLY A 237 34.97 -14.05 26.00
N LEU A 238 33.73 -14.10 25.50
CA LEU A 238 33.42 -13.80 24.09
C LEU A 238 33.26 -12.29 23.87
N SER A 239 33.87 -11.76 22.81
CA SER A 239 33.67 -10.37 22.41
C SER A 239 32.30 -10.17 21.74
N LEU A 240 31.76 -8.95 21.80
CA LEU A 240 30.49 -8.58 21.14
C LEU A 240 30.51 -8.89 19.63
N GLU A 241 31.66 -8.75 18.98
CA GLU A 241 31.84 -9.08 17.56
C GLU A 241 31.66 -10.58 17.29
N VAL A 242 32.25 -11.44 18.12
CA VAL A 242 32.10 -12.89 18.00
C VAL A 242 30.65 -13.30 18.26
N ILE A 243 30.00 -12.70 19.25
CA ILE A 243 28.59 -12.96 19.59
C ILE A 243 27.69 -12.56 18.43
N ALA A 244 27.87 -11.37 17.86
CA ALA A 244 27.13 -10.93 16.68
C ALA A 244 27.35 -11.87 15.48
N ARG A 245 28.57 -12.35 15.27
CA ARG A 245 28.89 -13.29 14.19
C ARG A 245 28.24 -14.67 14.39
N LEU A 246 28.20 -15.16 15.62
CA LEU A 246 27.52 -16.42 15.96
C LEU A 246 26.01 -16.31 15.75
N GLU A 247 25.40 -15.19 16.13
CA GLU A 247 23.99 -14.94 15.88
C GLU A 247 23.71 -14.88 14.37
N TRP A 248 24.58 -14.25 13.58
CA TRP A 248 24.49 -14.28 12.11
C TRP A 248 24.59 -15.69 11.50
N VAL A 249 25.36 -16.59 12.09
CA VAL A 249 25.43 -18.00 11.66
C VAL A 249 24.12 -18.72 12.00
N ARG A 250 23.59 -18.50 13.21
CA ARG A 250 22.30 -19.04 13.63
C ARG A 250 21.17 -18.58 12.70
N LEU A 251 21.10 -17.29 12.37
CA LEU A 251 20.09 -16.73 11.46
C LEU A 251 20.16 -17.33 10.06
N ARG A 252 21.37 -17.53 9.51
CA ARG A 252 21.54 -18.22 8.23
C ARG A 252 21.03 -19.67 8.29
N ARG A 253 21.30 -20.37 9.38
CA ARG A 253 20.81 -21.74 9.54
C ARG A 253 19.29 -21.81 9.63
N LEU A 254 18.65 -20.88 10.34
CA LEU A 254 17.20 -20.77 10.40
C LEU A 254 16.59 -20.46 9.03
N GLN A 255 17.24 -19.58 8.25
CA GLN A 255 16.84 -19.29 6.87
C GLN A 255 16.88 -20.54 5.97
N GLU A 256 17.97 -21.32 6.02
CA GLU A 256 18.08 -22.57 5.25
C GLU A 256 16.94 -23.54 5.58
N LEU A 257 16.63 -23.70 6.88
CA LEU A 257 15.55 -24.58 7.33
C LEU A 257 14.16 -24.09 6.90
N ALA A 258 13.92 -22.78 6.93
CA ALA A 258 12.66 -22.18 6.46
C ALA A 258 12.46 -22.40 4.95
N LEU A 259 13.49 -22.14 4.15
CA LEU A 259 13.46 -22.37 2.70
C LEU A 259 13.28 -23.85 2.35
N ALA A 260 13.92 -24.76 3.10
CA ALA A 260 13.72 -26.19 2.93
C ALA A 260 12.25 -26.57 3.18
N ARG A 261 11.64 -26.09 4.27
CA ARG A 261 10.22 -26.35 4.57
C ARG A 261 9.27 -25.87 3.49
N GLU A 262 9.50 -24.68 2.93
CA GLU A 262 8.69 -24.16 1.83
C GLU A 262 8.81 -25.04 0.57
N ASN A 263 10.01 -25.51 0.23
CA ASN A 263 10.24 -26.36 -0.95
C ASN A 263 9.68 -27.78 -0.82
N TYR A 264 9.47 -28.30 0.41
CA TYR A 264 8.86 -29.62 0.65
C TYR A 264 7.32 -29.59 0.70
N LEU A 265 6.70 -28.41 0.75
CA LEU A 265 5.25 -28.21 0.81
C LEU A 265 4.64 -27.76 -0.54
N VAL A 266 5.44 -27.76 -1.62
CA VAL A 266 5.03 -27.48 -3.01
C VAL A 266 4.91 -28.77 -3.81
#